data_AF-A0A4R0ZYL6-F1
#
_entry.id   AF-A0A4R0ZYL6-F1
#
_cell.length_a   1.000
_cell.length_b   1.000
_cell.length_c   1.000
_cell.angle_alpha   90.00
_cell.angle_beta   90.00
_cell.angle_gamma   90.00
#
_symmetry.space_group_name_H-M   'P 1'
#
loop_
_entity.id
_entity.type
_entity.pdbx_description
1 polymer ?
#
loop_
_entity_poly.entity_id
_entity_poly.type
_entity_poly.pdbx_seq_one_letter_code
_entity_poly.pdbx_strand_id
1 'polypeptide(L)'
;MKAKLSRLIKTNEPKQVTVTQDDVEQAKWRARGGEILTFEQEWCVRLKQMYPLDETYHDYTFGEAKASLATSTHPFFQVDVPSEQVLFMDTETTGLRGSGTSIFLIGFARFQDNHLEMIQYVLPHPAFETAFYYHFLNDIGDEVRFVTYNGKSFDWPQIKTRHTFVRSKVKALPAVGHVDLLHASRRLLKPTLESVSLKAVEAHFGHARTDDMPGFLAPMHYFQYVKEREPDIIQPVIEHHHADCLSLVSLYKRLCHLVEVDETPFGEERAHWLNDLGNAEAALQEYERLERPTKRALMRQALLLKRTGQMEQALPLFEQVGTVEALVELAKYAEHHQKDINRAITFTEQAIELAERKETVLRQTALTEMRALRHRMSRLERKRS
;
A
#
# COMPACT_ATOMS: atom_id res chain seq x y z
N MET A 1 -64.58 -52.67 36.80
CA MET A 1 -64.33 -51.48 35.95
C MET A 1 -62.91 -51.58 35.39
N LYS A 2 -62.78 -51.85 34.08
CA LYS A 2 -61.51 -51.93 33.36
C LYS A 2 -61.11 -50.52 32.89
N ALA A 3 -59.92 -50.04 33.25
CA ALA A 3 -59.33 -48.84 32.64
C ALA A 3 -58.23 -49.28 31.66
N LYS A 4 -58.39 -48.87 30.39
CA LYS A 4 -57.49 -49.16 29.26
C LYS A 4 -56.18 -48.39 29.41
N LEU A 5 -55.05 -49.09 29.28
CA LEU A 5 -53.74 -48.48 29.05
C LEU A 5 -53.39 -48.64 27.56
N SER A 6 -53.56 -47.58 26.77
CA SER A 6 -53.08 -47.54 25.38
C SER A 6 -51.73 -46.82 25.34
N ARG A 7 -50.65 -47.57 25.14
CA ARG A 7 -49.32 -47.03 24.81
C ARG A 7 -49.35 -46.48 23.37
N LEU A 8 -49.18 -45.17 23.24
CA LEU A 8 -48.83 -44.52 21.98
C LEU A 8 -47.37 -44.83 21.66
N ILE A 9 -47.15 -45.71 20.68
CA ILE A 9 -45.86 -45.88 20.02
C ILE A 9 -45.69 -44.65 19.12
N LYS A 10 -44.79 -43.73 19.49
CA LYS A 10 -44.30 -42.69 18.57
C LYS A 10 -43.41 -43.40 17.54
N THR A 11 -43.97 -43.70 16.38
CA THR A 11 -43.20 -43.98 15.18
C THR A 11 -42.41 -42.73 14.82
N ASN A 12 -41.09 -42.75 15.07
CA ASN A 12 -40.16 -41.80 14.48
C ASN A 12 -40.11 -42.09 12.97
N GLU A 13 -40.96 -41.44 12.20
CA GLU A 13 -40.74 -41.32 10.76
C GLU A 13 -39.43 -40.58 10.52
N PRO A 14 -38.54 -41.07 9.64
CA PRO A 14 -37.33 -40.34 9.29
C PRO A 14 -37.72 -39.00 8.65
N LYS A 15 -37.31 -37.88 9.25
CA LYS A 15 -37.42 -36.56 8.63
C LYS A 15 -36.73 -36.63 7.26
N GLN A 16 -37.51 -36.52 6.18
CA GLN A 16 -36.96 -36.31 4.84
C GLN A 16 -36.13 -35.04 4.88
N VAL A 17 -34.80 -35.18 4.71
CA VAL A 17 -33.91 -34.04 4.55
C VAL A 17 -34.14 -33.51 3.13
N THR A 18 -34.93 -32.45 3.01
CA THR A 18 -35.12 -31.77 1.72
C THR A 18 -33.83 -31.03 1.38
N VAL A 19 -33.12 -31.49 0.36
CA VAL A 19 -31.91 -30.85 -0.15
C VAL A 19 -32.29 -29.47 -0.69
N THR A 20 -31.70 -28.41 -0.13
CA THR A 20 -31.90 -27.02 -0.56
C THR A 20 -31.00 -26.66 -1.74
N GLN A 21 -31.26 -25.53 -2.41
CA GLN A 21 -30.35 -25.02 -3.46
C GLN A 21 -28.96 -24.71 -2.89
N ASP A 22 -28.89 -24.21 -1.65
CA ASP A 22 -27.63 -23.95 -0.95
C ASP A 22 -26.85 -25.25 -0.70
N ASP A 23 -27.52 -26.36 -0.35
CA ASP A 23 -26.86 -27.65 -0.16
C ASP A 23 -26.21 -28.16 -1.46
N VAL A 24 -26.89 -27.97 -2.60
CA VAL A 24 -26.36 -28.33 -3.93
C VAL A 24 -25.15 -27.48 -4.28
N GLU A 25 -25.23 -26.17 -4.07
CA GLU A 25 -24.13 -25.24 -4.35
C GLU A 25 -22.92 -25.49 -3.45
N GLN A 26 -23.14 -25.69 -2.14
CA GLN A 26 -22.10 -26.06 -1.19
C GLN A 26 -21.40 -27.37 -1.58
N ALA A 27 -22.13 -28.36 -2.10
CA ALA A 27 -21.53 -29.59 -2.59
C ALA A 27 -20.58 -29.35 -3.79
N LYS A 28 -20.94 -28.44 -4.70
CA LYS A 28 -20.07 -28.05 -5.83
C LYS A 28 -18.79 -27.36 -5.37
N TRP A 29 -18.88 -26.51 -4.35
CA TRP A 29 -17.71 -25.86 -3.74
C TRP A 29 -16.80 -26.86 -3.03
N ARG A 30 -17.37 -27.77 -2.21
CA ARG A 30 -16.60 -28.84 -1.55
C ARG A 30 -15.86 -29.72 -2.56
N ALA A 31 -16.49 -30.05 -3.69
CA ALA A 31 -15.87 -30.82 -4.76
C ALA A 31 -14.64 -30.11 -5.40
N ARG A 32 -14.53 -28.78 -5.23
CA ARG A 32 -13.42 -27.95 -5.69
C ARG A 32 -12.44 -27.58 -4.56
N GLY A 33 -12.52 -28.25 -3.42
CA GLY A 33 -11.66 -27.98 -2.27
C GLY A 33 -12.08 -26.79 -1.40
N GLY A 34 -13.27 -26.22 -1.65
CA GLY A 34 -13.84 -25.16 -0.83
C GLY A 34 -14.33 -25.65 0.52
N GLU A 35 -13.89 -24.99 1.58
CA GLU A 35 -14.43 -25.16 2.92
C GLU A 35 -15.67 -24.27 3.09
N ILE A 36 -16.79 -24.87 3.50
CA ILE A 36 -18.03 -24.13 3.75
C ILE A 36 -18.04 -23.69 5.20
N LEU A 37 -17.97 -22.38 5.40
CA LEU A 37 -17.97 -21.76 6.72
C LEU A 37 -19.34 -21.14 6.97
N THR A 38 -19.98 -21.54 8.07
CA THR A 38 -21.32 -21.05 8.43
C THR A 38 -21.25 -20.15 9.66
N PHE A 39 -22.13 -19.16 9.72
CA PHE A 39 -22.36 -18.35 10.90
C PHE A 39 -23.82 -17.86 10.89
N GLU A 40 -24.54 -18.07 11.99
CA GLU A 40 -25.99 -17.95 12.03
C GLU A 40 -26.69 -18.80 10.94
N GLN A 41 -27.36 -18.16 9.98
CA GLN A 41 -28.04 -18.78 8.83
C GLN A 41 -27.37 -18.41 7.50
N GLU A 42 -26.17 -17.83 7.55
CA GLU A 42 -25.39 -17.41 6.40
C GLU A 42 -24.17 -18.32 6.24
N TRP A 43 -23.60 -18.33 5.04
CA TRP A 43 -22.37 -19.07 4.76
C TRP A 43 -21.48 -18.37 3.75
N CYS A 44 -20.19 -18.65 3.83
CA CYS A 44 -19.19 -18.28 2.85
C CYS A 44 -18.29 -19.47 2.51
N VAL A 45 -17.47 -19.31 1.47
CA VAL A 45 -16.49 -20.33 1.09
C VAL A 45 -15.10 -19.82 1.44
N ARG A 46 -14.30 -20.68 2.10
CA ARG A 46 -12.87 -20.46 2.28
C ARG A 46 -12.09 -21.43 1.38
N LEU A 47 -11.24 -20.87 0.53
CA LEU A 47 -10.24 -21.59 -0.23
C LEU A 47 -8.89 -21.38 0.45
N LYS A 48 -8.09 -22.44 0.51
CA LYS A 48 -6.81 -22.44 1.20
C LYS A 48 -5.78 -23.24 0.41
N GLN A 49 -4.63 -22.61 0.15
CA GLN A 49 -3.48 -23.25 -0.50
C GLN A 49 -2.21 -22.95 0.29
N MET A 50 -1.31 -23.94 0.36
CA MET A 50 -0.05 -23.84 1.09
C MET A 50 1.10 -24.01 0.11
N TYR A 51 2.10 -23.15 0.24
CA TYR A 51 3.28 -23.13 -0.61
C TYR A 51 4.55 -23.33 0.24
N PRO A 52 5.41 -24.30 -0.11
CA PRO A 52 6.73 -24.43 0.49
C PRO A 52 7.54 -23.13 0.38
N LEU A 53 8.38 -22.82 1.38
CA LEU A 53 9.18 -21.59 1.36
C LEU A 53 10.27 -21.58 0.28
N ASP A 54 10.68 -22.74 -0.23
CA ASP A 54 11.62 -22.88 -1.34
C ASP A 54 10.95 -22.79 -2.73
N GLU A 55 9.62 -22.69 -2.78
CA GLU A 55 8.91 -22.45 -4.03
C GLU A 55 9.12 -21.01 -4.51
N THR A 56 9.41 -20.88 -5.81
CA THR A 56 9.63 -19.60 -6.48
C THR A 56 8.35 -19.09 -7.12
N TYR A 57 8.02 -17.84 -6.84
CA TYR A 57 7.00 -17.09 -7.57
C TYR A 57 7.63 -15.85 -8.20
N HIS A 58 7.55 -15.75 -9.52
CA HIS A 58 8.33 -14.82 -10.33
C HIS A 58 9.83 -15.07 -10.16
N ASP A 59 10.61 -14.15 -9.58
CA ASP A 59 12.06 -14.34 -9.44
C ASP A 59 12.56 -14.57 -8.01
N TYR A 60 11.64 -14.71 -7.04
CA TYR A 60 12.03 -14.93 -5.65
C TYR A 60 11.30 -16.13 -5.07
N THR A 61 12.00 -16.83 -4.18
CA THR A 61 11.37 -17.80 -3.30
C THR A 61 10.52 -17.10 -2.24
N PHE A 62 9.49 -17.79 -1.76
CA PHE A 62 8.68 -17.29 -0.64
C PHE A 62 9.52 -17.11 0.63
N GLY A 63 10.55 -17.93 0.84
CA GLY A 63 11.51 -17.81 1.94
C GLY A 63 12.34 -16.52 1.88
N GLU A 64 12.79 -16.11 0.68
CA GLU A 64 13.49 -14.83 0.49
C GLU A 64 12.57 -13.63 0.79
N ALA A 65 11.30 -13.71 0.38
CA ALA A 65 10.32 -12.67 0.70
C ALA A 65 10.03 -12.61 2.21
N LYS A 66 9.88 -13.76 2.88
CA LYS A 66 9.73 -13.85 4.34
C LYS A 66 10.93 -13.23 5.06
N ALA A 67 12.15 -13.53 4.61
CA ALA A 67 13.37 -12.98 5.19
C ALA A 67 13.39 -11.44 5.13
N SER A 68 12.93 -10.86 4.01
CA SER A 68 12.87 -9.40 3.86
C SER A 68 11.94 -8.71 4.86
N LEU A 69 10.89 -9.37 5.37
CA LEU A 69 10.05 -8.80 6.45
C LEU A 69 10.86 -8.54 7.73
N ALA A 70 11.85 -9.39 8.01
CA ALA A 70 12.68 -9.28 9.20
C ALA A 70 13.95 -8.44 8.97
N THR A 71 14.50 -8.44 7.76
CA THR A 71 15.81 -7.84 7.48
C THR A 71 15.76 -6.50 6.78
N SER A 72 14.59 -6.05 6.29
CA SER A 72 14.56 -4.79 5.52
C SER A 72 14.96 -3.60 6.38
N THR A 73 15.92 -2.83 5.88
CA THR A 73 16.47 -1.65 6.58
C THR A 73 15.77 -0.37 6.18
N HIS A 74 15.04 -0.38 5.06
CA HIS A 74 14.39 0.79 4.55
C HIS A 74 13.05 1.04 5.28
N PRO A 75 12.84 2.22 5.92
CA PRO A 75 11.69 2.46 6.82
C PRO A 75 10.32 2.25 6.19
N PHE A 76 10.20 2.35 4.87
CA PHE A 76 8.94 2.11 4.16
C PHE A 76 8.49 0.64 4.19
N PHE A 77 9.43 -0.30 4.15
CA PHE A 77 9.13 -1.74 4.06
C PHE A 77 9.17 -2.43 5.42
N GLN A 78 9.64 -1.73 6.46
CA GLN A 78 9.70 -2.25 7.82
C GLN A 78 8.29 -2.54 8.35
N VAL A 79 8.19 -3.68 9.02
CA VAL A 79 7.02 -4.11 9.77
C VAL A 79 7.42 -4.31 11.22
N ASP A 80 6.55 -3.91 12.13
CA ASP A 80 6.74 -3.94 13.59
C ASP A 80 5.98 -5.11 14.24
N VAL A 81 5.59 -6.10 13.44
CA VAL A 81 4.82 -7.29 13.86
C VAL A 81 5.48 -8.58 13.35
N PRO A 82 5.19 -9.74 13.96
CA PRO A 82 5.63 -11.05 13.44
C PRO A 82 5.12 -11.31 12.01
N SER A 83 5.84 -12.16 11.26
CA SER A 83 5.51 -12.45 9.85
C SER A 83 4.11 -13.04 9.65
N GLU A 84 3.56 -13.69 10.67
CA GLU A 84 2.23 -14.31 10.69
C GLU A 84 1.11 -13.26 10.72
N GLN A 85 1.43 -12.02 11.14
CA GLN A 85 0.53 -10.88 11.18
C GLN A 85 0.70 -9.95 9.98
N VAL A 86 1.62 -10.27 9.06
CA VAL A 86 1.78 -9.55 7.80
C VAL A 86 0.94 -10.24 6.72
N LEU A 87 -0.04 -9.50 6.19
CA LEU A 87 -1.00 -10.02 5.23
C LEU A 87 -0.83 -9.34 3.87
N PHE A 88 -0.44 -10.11 2.86
CA PHE A 88 -0.38 -9.69 1.46
C PHE A 88 -1.77 -9.80 0.86
N MET A 89 -2.54 -8.70 0.90
CA MET A 89 -3.99 -8.71 0.72
C MET A 89 -4.43 -7.99 -0.54
N ASP A 90 -5.46 -8.54 -1.17
CA ASP A 90 -6.24 -7.91 -2.25
C ASP A 90 -7.74 -8.17 -2.04
N THR A 91 -8.60 -7.44 -2.77
CA THR A 91 -10.05 -7.68 -2.78
C THR A 91 -10.67 -7.53 -4.16
N GLU A 92 -11.71 -8.33 -4.45
CA GLU A 92 -12.57 -8.09 -5.61
C GLU A 92 -13.92 -7.52 -5.21
N THR A 93 -14.37 -6.55 -5.99
CA THR A 93 -15.54 -5.72 -5.67
C THR A 93 -16.48 -5.59 -6.85
N THR A 94 -17.75 -5.33 -6.60
CA THR A 94 -18.77 -5.22 -7.67
C THR A 94 -18.65 -3.97 -8.55
N GLY A 95 -17.65 -3.09 -8.34
CA GLY A 95 -17.41 -1.91 -9.17
C GLY A 95 -18.47 -0.80 -9.10
N LEU A 96 -19.48 -0.94 -8.24
CA LEU A 96 -20.45 0.12 -7.93
C LEU A 96 -19.75 1.25 -7.15
N ARG A 97 -20.29 2.47 -7.15
CA ARG A 97 -19.73 3.58 -6.36
C ARG A 97 -20.40 3.68 -5.00
N GLY A 98 -19.62 4.01 -3.96
CA GLY A 98 -20.13 4.33 -2.62
C GLY A 98 -20.69 3.11 -1.89
N SER A 99 -21.83 3.28 -1.22
CA SER A 99 -22.48 2.23 -0.40
C SER A 99 -23.00 1.02 -1.19
N GLY A 100 -23.13 1.15 -2.52
CA GLY A 100 -23.54 0.06 -3.41
C GLY A 100 -22.43 -0.92 -3.74
N THR A 101 -21.17 -0.58 -3.48
CA THR A 101 -20.02 -1.48 -3.69
C THR A 101 -20.08 -2.61 -2.68
N SER A 102 -20.03 -3.85 -3.13
CA SER A 102 -19.91 -5.04 -2.28
C SER A 102 -18.58 -5.70 -2.56
N ILE A 103 -17.88 -6.11 -1.51
CA ILE A 103 -16.70 -6.98 -1.64
C ILE A 103 -17.23 -8.40 -1.73
N PHE A 104 -16.83 -9.15 -2.74
CA PHE A 104 -17.25 -10.54 -2.93
C PHE A 104 -16.11 -11.54 -2.85
N LEU A 105 -14.87 -11.06 -2.89
CA LEU A 105 -13.67 -11.83 -2.65
C LEU A 105 -12.74 -11.02 -1.76
N ILE A 106 -12.30 -11.61 -0.66
CA ILE A 106 -11.18 -11.09 0.14
C ILE A 106 -10.17 -12.21 0.20
N GLY A 107 -8.93 -11.96 -0.19
CA GLY A 107 -7.89 -12.94 0.06
C GLY A 107 -6.58 -12.30 0.46
N PHE A 108 -5.76 -13.14 1.09
CA PHE A 108 -4.46 -12.74 1.54
C PHE A 108 -3.52 -13.95 1.58
N ALA A 109 -2.25 -13.66 1.32
CA ALA A 109 -1.17 -14.58 1.66
C ALA A 109 -0.52 -14.15 2.99
N ARG A 110 -0.16 -15.12 3.84
CA ARG A 110 0.58 -14.87 5.09
C ARG A 110 1.64 -15.94 5.30
N PHE A 111 2.74 -15.57 5.92
CA PHE A 111 3.76 -16.54 6.29
C PHE A 111 3.38 -17.24 7.59
N GLN A 112 3.49 -18.56 7.60
CA GLN A 112 3.57 -19.38 8.80
C GLN A 112 5.03 -19.83 8.96
N ASP A 113 5.35 -20.56 10.04
CA ASP A 113 6.73 -20.98 10.36
C ASP A 113 7.48 -21.54 9.14
N ASN A 114 6.85 -22.50 8.42
CA ASN A 114 7.50 -23.29 7.37
C ASN A 114 6.84 -23.19 5.97
N HIS A 115 5.85 -22.32 5.77
CA HIS A 115 5.16 -22.19 4.49
C HIS A 115 4.53 -20.80 4.33
N LEU A 116 4.20 -20.45 3.09
CA LEU A 116 3.25 -19.38 2.80
C LEU A 116 1.84 -19.98 2.69
N GLU A 117 0.88 -19.39 3.37
CA GLU A 117 -0.52 -19.78 3.35
C GLU A 117 -1.32 -18.73 2.58
N MET A 118 -1.97 -19.14 1.49
CA MET A 118 -2.90 -18.31 0.73
C MET A 118 -4.34 -18.66 1.11
N ILE A 119 -5.11 -17.68 1.56
CA ILE A 119 -6.52 -17.84 1.95
C ILE A 119 -7.37 -16.89 1.10
N GLN A 120 -8.48 -17.39 0.57
CA GLN A 120 -9.49 -16.59 -0.11
C GLN A 120 -10.87 -16.90 0.46
N TYR A 121 -11.59 -15.84 0.82
CA TYR A 121 -12.98 -15.87 1.19
C TYR A 121 -13.82 -15.47 -0.02
N VAL A 122 -14.74 -16.33 -0.45
CA VAL A 122 -15.72 -16.04 -1.51
C VAL A 122 -17.09 -15.84 -0.88
N LEU A 123 -17.77 -14.75 -1.24
CA LEU A 123 -19.13 -14.45 -0.84
C LEU A 123 -20.10 -15.12 -1.82
N PRO A 124 -20.87 -16.16 -1.46
CA PRO A 124 -21.76 -16.84 -2.40
C PRO A 124 -23.04 -16.05 -2.70
N HIS A 125 -23.45 -15.16 -1.79
CA HIS A 125 -24.63 -14.33 -1.96
C HIS A 125 -24.44 -12.98 -1.23
N PRO A 126 -24.86 -11.83 -1.80
CA PRO A 126 -24.69 -10.51 -1.18
C PRO A 126 -25.29 -10.35 0.22
N ALA A 127 -26.30 -11.15 0.55
CA ALA A 127 -26.93 -11.13 1.88
C ALA A 127 -26.11 -11.88 2.96
N PHE A 128 -25.03 -12.58 2.60
CA PHE A 128 -24.26 -13.44 3.51
C PHE A 128 -22.98 -12.77 4.03
N GLU A 129 -22.94 -11.43 4.03
CA GLU A 129 -21.79 -10.67 4.49
C GLU A 129 -21.46 -10.90 5.98
N THR A 130 -22.43 -11.27 6.82
CA THR A 130 -22.15 -11.52 8.24
C THR A 130 -21.22 -12.71 8.40
N ALA A 131 -21.52 -13.84 7.77
CA ALA A 131 -20.63 -15.01 7.81
C ALA A 131 -19.27 -14.71 7.18
N PHE A 132 -19.28 -14.00 6.05
CA PHE A 132 -18.08 -13.58 5.34
C PHE A 132 -17.11 -12.77 6.22
N TYR A 133 -17.60 -11.69 6.85
CA TYR A 133 -16.81 -10.86 7.75
C TYR A 133 -16.47 -11.56 9.07
N TYR A 134 -17.38 -12.39 9.60
CA TYR A 134 -17.13 -13.12 10.84
C TYR A 134 -15.89 -13.99 10.72
N HIS A 135 -15.81 -14.81 9.67
CA HIS A 135 -14.68 -15.72 9.48
C HIS A 135 -13.41 -14.98 9.08
N PHE A 136 -13.49 -14.01 8.15
CA PHE A 136 -12.35 -13.17 7.80
C PHE A 136 -11.70 -12.49 9.02
N LEU A 137 -12.50 -11.80 9.85
CA LEU A 137 -11.97 -11.08 11.02
C LEU A 137 -11.47 -12.02 12.13
N ASN A 138 -11.99 -13.25 12.21
CA ASN A 138 -11.46 -14.24 13.14
C ASN A 138 -10.10 -14.79 12.70
N ASP A 139 -9.88 -14.95 11.40
CA ASP A 139 -8.65 -15.53 10.86
C ASP A 139 -7.45 -14.56 10.87
N ILE A 140 -7.70 -13.25 10.69
CA ILE A 140 -6.64 -12.24 10.63
C ILE A 140 -6.16 -11.76 12.00
N GLY A 141 -6.96 -11.93 13.06
CA GLY A 141 -6.64 -11.48 14.41
C GLY A 141 -6.89 -10.00 14.67
N ASP A 142 -6.37 -9.48 15.78
CA ASP A 142 -6.69 -8.15 16.30
C ASP A 142 -5.65 -7.07 15.93
N GLU A 143 -4.46 -7.47 15.46
CA GLU A 143 -3.41 -6.57 14.98
C GLU A 143 -2.76 -7.16 13.72
N VAL A 144 -2.69 -6.35 12.65
CA VAL A 144 -2.14 -6.78 11.35
C VAL A 144 -1.37 -5.66 10.65
N ARG A 145 -0.46 -6.04 9.76
CA ARG A 145 0.15 -5.15 8.77
C ARG A 145 -0.19 -5.63 7.37
N PHE A 146 -0.90 -4.79 6.63
CA PHE A 146 -1.29 -5.10 5.26
C PHE A 146 -0.19 -4.69 4.29
N VAL A 147 0.25 -5.64 3.48
CA VAL A 147 1.01 -5.37 2.26
C VAL A 147 0.03 -5.45 1.10
N THR A 148 -0.18 -4.35 0.40
CA THR A 148 -1.25 -4.23 -0.62
C THR A 148 -0.76 -3.45 -1.83
N TYR A 149 -1.47 -3.52 -2.96
CA TYR A 149 -1.28 -2.61 -4.08
C TYR A 149 -2.46 -1.63 -4.19
N ASN A 150 -2.29 -0.40 -3.71
CA ASN A 150 -3.35 0.62 -3.57
C ASN A 150 -4.39 0.36 -2.47
N GLY A 151 -4.23 -0.68 -1.65
CA GLY A 151 -5.26 -1.10 -0.70
C GLY A 151 -5.42 -0.24 0.53
N LYS A 152 -4.45 0.61 0.85
CA LYS A 152 -4.63 1.65 1.88
C LYS A 152 -5.72 2.65 1.49
N SER A 153 -5.82 2.95 0.19
CA SER A 153 -6.71 3.97 -0.35
C SER A 153 -7.97 3.39 -1.00
N PHE A 154 -7.98 2.10 -1.34
CA PHE A 154 -9.08 1.44 -2.04
C PHE A 154 -9.74 0.33 -1.22
N ASP A 155 -9.03 -0.77 -0.93
CA ASP A 155 -9.59 -1.96 -0.28
C ASP A 155 -10.02 -1.70 1.17
N TRP A 156 -9.12 -1.17 2.00
CA TRP A 156 -9.39 -0.97 3.43
C TRP A 156 -10.53 0.02 3.72
N PRO A 157 -10.67 1.15 3.02
CA PRO A 157 -11.86 2.00 3.13
C PRO A 157 -13.17 1.27 2.81
N GLN A 158 -13.17 0.35 1.85
CA GLN A 158 -14.36 -0.44 1.52
C GLN A 158 -14.67 -1.47 2.60
N ILE A 159 -13.66 -2.19 3.10
CA ILE A 159 -13.80 -3.11 4.24
C ILE A 159 -14.42 -2.39 5.44
N LYS A 160 -13.92 -1.19 5.79
CA LYS A 160 -14.50 -0.35 6.86
C LYS A 160 -15.96 0.02 6.62
N THR A 161 -16.29 0.41 5.39
CA THR A 161 -17.65 0.81 5.02
C THR A 161 -18.61 -0.36 5.14
N ARG A 162 -18.24 -1.53 4.62
CA ARG A 162 -19.06 -2.75 4.67
C ARG A 162 -19.18 -3.32 6.07
N HIS A 163 -18.10 -3.32 6.84
CA HIS A 163 -18.10 -3.71 8.26
C HIS A 163 -19.15 -2.96 9.07
N THR A 164 -19.41 -1.68 8.76
CA THR A 164 -20.41 -0.87 9.48
C THR A 164 -21.82 -1.50 9.47
N PHE A 165 -22.18 -2.25 8.41
CA PHE A 165 -23.47 -2.92 8.30
C PHE A 165 -23.58 -4.20 9.14
N VAL A 166 -22.45 -4.85 9.44
CA VAL A 166 -22.40 -6.14 10.17
C VAL A 166 -21.78 -6.02 11.58
N ARG A 167 -21.27 -4.84 11.97
CA ARG A 167 -20.47 -4.61 13.19
C ARG A 167 -21.11 -5.04 14.51
N SER A 168 -22.44 -5.18 14.58
CA SER A 168 -23.13 -5.65 15.79
C SER A 168 -23.04 -7.16 15.99
N LYS A 169 -22.65 -7.90 14.95
CA LYS A 169 -22.61 -9.37 14.92
C LYS A 169 -21.19 -9.95 14.81
N VAL A 170 -20.24 -9.16 14.35
CA VAL A 170 -18.85 -9.60 14.08
C VAL A 170 -17.85 -8.84 14.95
N LYS A 171 -16.59 -9.29 15.00
CA LYS A 171 -15.51 -8.61 15.72
C LYS A 171 -15.32 -7.17 15.24
N ALA A 172 -14.72 -6.33 16.09
CA ALA A 172 -14.21 -5.04 15.67
C ALA A 172 -13.10 -5.22 14.61
N LEU A 173 -12.86 -4.19 13.81
CA LEU A 173 -11.73 -4.19 12.88
C LEU A 173 -10.40 -4.13 13.66
N PRO A 174 -9.36 -4.83 13.19
CA PRO A 174 -8.06 -4.85 13.85
C PRO A 174 -7.37 -3.49 13.86
N ALA A 175 -6.35 -3.35 14.71
CA ALA A 175 -5.33 -2.33 14.54
C ALA A 175 -4.52 -2.62 13.27
N VAL A 176 -4.42 -1.64 12.36
CA VAL A 176 -3.80 -1.84 11.05
C VAL A 176 -2.67 -0.86 10.79
N GLY A 177 -1.61 -1.38 10.16
CA GLY A 177 -0.61 -0.59 9.43
C GLY A 177 -0.57 -1.04 7.97
N HIS A 178 0.02 -0.22 7.09
CA HIS A 178 0.04 -0.49 5.66
C HIS A 178 1.41 -0.26 5.05
N VAL A 179 1.89 -1.27 4.32
CA VAL A 179 2.94 -1.15 3.31
C VAL A 179 2.25 -1.21 1.94
N ASP A 180 1.90 -0.04 1.40
CA ASP A 180 1.19 0.04 0.12
C ASP A 180 2.18 0.16 -1.03
N LEU A 181 2.42 -0.96 -1.72
CA LEU A 181 3.45 -1.13 -2.75
C LEU A 181 3.26 -0.18 -3.93
N LEU A 182 2.05 0.33 -4.18
CA LEU A 182 1.84 1.33 -5.24
C LEU A 182 2.63 2.61 -4.98
N HIS A 183 2.82 3.03 -3.73
CA HIS A 183 3.61 4.22 -3.41
C HIS A 183 5.09 4.00 -3.71
N ALA A 184 5.62 2.84 -3.34
CA ALA A 184 6.97 2.43 -3.69
C ALA A 184 7.13 2.32 -5.20
N SER A 185 6.27 1.57 -5.90
CA SER A 185 6.32 1.42 -7.35
C SER A 185 6.19 2.75 -8.10
N ARG A 186 5.32 3.66 -7.67
CA ARG A 186 5.24 5.03 -8.23
C ARG A 186 6.55 5.77 -8.07
N ARG A 187 7.15 5.73 -6.89
CA ARG A 187 8.39 6.47 -6.66
C ARG A 187 9.55 5.86 -7.43
N LEU A 188 9.61 4.53 -7.47
CA LEU A 188 10.73 3.80 -8.01
C LEU A 188 10.69 3.68 -9.54
N LEU A 189 9.50 3.45 -10.09
CA LEU A 189 9.33 2.99 -11.48
C LEU A 189 8.58 3.98 -12.36
N LYS A 190 7.91 5.01 -11.80
CA LYS A 190 7.21 6.01 -12.64
C LYS A 190 8.15 6.79 -13.58
N PRO A 191 9.43 7.05 -13.25
CA PRO A 191 10.36 7.65 -14.21
C PRO A 191 10.63 6.78 -15.45
N THR A 192 10.47 5.46 -15.34
CA THR A 192 10.72 4.50 -16.43
C THR A 192 9.44 3.98 -17.08
N LEU A 193 8.30 4.04 -16.38
CA LEU A 193 7.03 3.46 -16.83
C LEU A 193 5.91 4.50 -17.06
N GLU A 194 5.18 4.33 -18.15
CA GLU A 194 3.96 5.11 -18.44
C GLU A 194 2.83 4.80 -17.44
N SER A 195 2.70 3.55 -17.01
CA SER A 195 1.75 3.10 -16.00
C SER A 195 2.47 2.30 -14.93
N VAL A 196 2.02 2.45 -13.69
CA VAL A 196 2.46 1.67 -12.53
C VAL A 196 1.26 0.95 -11.93
N SER A 197 0.41 0.36 -12.77
CA SER A 197 -0.51 -0.70 -12.32
C SER A 197 0.28 -1.96 -11.98
N LEU A 198 -0.28 -2.84 -11.14
CA LEU A 198 0.39 -4.10 -10.77
C LEU A 198 0.84 -4.88 -12.02
N LYS A 199 -0.09 -5.10 -12.96
CA LYS A 199 0.18 -5.71 -14.27
C LYS A 199 1.32 -5.06 -15.07
N ALA A 200 1.39 -3.73 -15.07
CA ALA A 200 2.45 -3.02 -15.80
C ALA A 200 3.82 -3.20 -15.11
N VAL A 201 3.82 -3.22 -13.77
CA VAL A 201 5.02 -3.47 -12.98
C VAL A 201 5.49 -4.92 -13.13
N GLU A 202 4.59 -5.90 -13.10
CA GLU A 202 4.91 -7.31 -13.37
C GLU A 202 5.52 -7.46 -14.78
N ALA A 203 4.87 -6.88 -15.80
CA ALA A 203 5.38 -6.92 -17.17
C ALA A 203 6.76 -6.26 -17.31
N HIS A 204 7.02 -5.16 -16.60
CA HIS A 204 8.33 -4.51 -16.57
C HIS A 204 9.44 -5.45 -16.06
N PHE A 205 9.12 -6.30 -15.09
CA PHE A 205 10.05 -7.30 -14.55
C PHE A 205 10.04 -8.63 -15.32
N GLY A 206 9.38 -8.70 -16.49
CA GLY A 206 9.37 -9.90 -17.33
C GLY A 206 8.24 -10.88 -17.03
N HIS A 207 7.29 -10.51 -16.17
CA HIS A 207 6.21 -11.37 -15.68
C HIS A 207 4.85 -11.00 -16.30
N ALA A 208 4.84 -10.68 -17.59
CA ALA A 208 3.61 -10.34 -18.29
C ALA A 208 2.67 -11.56 -18.37
N ARG A 209 1.43 -11.39 -17.90
CA ARG A 209 0.40 -12.44 -17.93
C ARG A 209 -0.26 -12.51 -19.31
N THR A 210 -0.23 -13.69 -19.96
CA THR A 210 -0.74 -13.91 -21.33
C THR A 210 -2.24 -14.18 -21.43
N ASP A 211 -2.86 -14.79 -20.42
CA ASP A 211 -4.28 -15.21 -20.42
C ASP A 211 -5.07 -14.59 -19.25
N ASP A 212 -4.70 -13.37 -18.88
CA ASP A 212 -5.22 -12.70 -17.70
C ASP A 212 -6.64 -12.16 -17.93
N MET A 213 -7.57 -12.53 -17.06
CA MET A 213 -8.94 -12.02 -17.07
C MET A 213 -8.91 -10.49 -16.88
N PRO A 214 -9.51 -9.70 -17.77
CA PRO A 214 -9.57 -8.25 -17.58
C PRO A 214 -10.38 -7.91 -16.32
N GLY A 215 -9.74 -7.34 -15.28
CA GLY A 215 -10.37 -7.13 -13.97
C GLY A 215 -11.72 -6.39 -13.98
N PHE A 216 -12.03 -5.58 -15.00
CA PHE A 216 -13.37 -4.97 -15.15
C PHE A 216 -14.50 -5.99 -15.40
N LEU A 217 -14.18 -7.24 -15.75
CA LEU A 217 -15.13 -8.34 -15.90
C LEU A 217 -15.41 -9.08 -14.58
N ALA A 218 -14.59 -8.90 -13.54
CA ALA A 218 -14.78 -9.58 -12.25
C ALA A 218 -16.20 -9.41 -11.67
N PRO A 219 -16.81 -8.20 -11.67
CA PRO A 219 -18.20 -8.02 -11.25
C PRO A 219 -19.20 -8.83 -12.08
N MET A 220 -18.99 -8.93 -13.39
CA MET A 220 -19.90 -9.65 -14.30
C MET A 220 -19.90 -11.14 -14.00
N HIS A 221 -18.71 -11.72 -13.82
CA HIS A 221 -18.56 -13.12 -13.40
C HIS A 221 -19.22 -13.37 -12.04
N TYR A 222 -19.04 -12.46 -11.08
CA TYR A 222 -19.69 -12.58 -9.77
C TYR A 222 -21.22 -12.58 -9.87
N PHE A 223 -21.81 -11.61 -10.59
CA PHE A 223 -23.27 -11.56 -10.73
C PHE A 223 -23.84 -12.76 -11.48
N GLN A 224 -23.13 -13.27 -12.48
CA GLN A 224 -23.52 -14.49 -13.18
C GLN A 224 -23.42 -15.71 -12.25
N TYR A 225 -22.35 -15.83 -11.47
CA TYR A 225 -22.20 -16.87 -10.46
C TYR A 225 -23.34 -16.86 -9.44
N VAL A 226 -23.68 -15.70 -8.85
CA VAL A 226 -24.79 -15.59 -7.88
C VAL A 226 -26.12 -16.04 -8.49
N LYS A 227 -26.35 -15.75 -9.77
CA LYS A 227 -27.58 -16.12 -10.49
C LYS A 227 -27.63 -17.62 -10.80
N GLU A 228 -26.54 -18.19 -11.29
CA GLU A 228 -26.49 -19.56 -11.80
C GLU A 228 -26.10 -20.59 -10.74
N ARG A 229 -25.47 -20.14 -9.64
CA ARG A 229 -24.94 -20.98 -8.55
C ARG A 229 -23.98 -22.05 -9.06
N GLU A 230 -23.14 -21.65 -10.01
CA GLU A 230 -22.09 -22.46 -10.62
C GLU A 230 -20.70 -21.87 -10.32
N PRO A 231 -19.90 -22.51 -9.43
CA PRO A 231 -18.58 -22.01 -9.06
C PRO A 231 -17.61 -21.82 -10.23
N ASP A 232 -17.75 -22.60 -11.31
CA ASP A 232 -16.89 -22.48 -12.50
C ASP A 232 -16.96 -21.10 -13.16
N ILE A 233 -18.06 -20.37 -12.96
CA ILE A 233 -18.23 -19.02 -13.50
C ILE A 233 -17.30 -18.04 -12.81
N ILE A 234 -17.09 -18.15 -11.49
CA ILE A 234 -16.23 -17.24 -10.73
C ILE A 234 -14.78 -17.72 -10.64
N GLN A 235 -14.50 -18.95 -11.06
CA GLN A 235 -13.18 -19.56 -11.02
C GLN A 235 -12.07 -18.68 -11.64
N PRO A 236 -12.24 -18.05 -12.83
CA PRO A 236 -11.22 -17.18 -13.41
C PRO A 236 -10.90 -15.94 -12.54
N VAL A 237 -11.89 -15.43 -11.80
CA VAL A 237 -11.70 -14.31 -10.88
C VAL A 237 -10.88 -14.74 -9.66
N ILE A 238 -11.15 -15.93 -9.14
CA ILE A 238 -10.42 -16.50 -8.00
C ILE A 238 -8.95 -16.73 -8.37
N GLU A 239 -8.68 -17.26 -9.56
CA GLU A 239 -7.33 -17.52 -10.06
C GLU A 239 -6.55 -16.22 -10.29
N HIS A 240 -7.19 -15.19 -10.87
CA HIS A 240 -6.61 -13.87 -11.05
C HIS A 240 -6.24 -13.22 -9.70
N HIS A 241 -7.20 -13.13 -8.79
CA HIS A 241 -7.00 -12.57 -7.45
C HIS A 241 -5.94 -13.35 -6.66
N HIS A 242 -5.90 -14.67 -6.82
CA HIS A 242 -4.89 -15.51 -6.21
C HIS A 242 -3.48 -15.15 -6.72
N ALA A 243 -3.31 -15.02 -8.04
CA ALA A 243 -2.06 -14.56 -8.64
C ALA A 243 -1.66 -13.17 -8.13
N ASP A 244 -2.61 -12.22 -8.06
CA ASP A 244 -2.36 -10.87 -7.54
C ASP A 244 -1.78 -10.90 -6.12
N CYS A 245 -2.36 -11.68 -5.21
CA CYS A 245 -1.84 -11.81 -3.86
C CYS A 245 -0.42 -12.39 -3.82
N LEU A 246 -0.10 -13.40 -4.64
CA LEU A 246 1.26 -13.93 -4.73
C LEU A 246 2.24 -12.92 -5.35
N SER A 247 1.78 -12.14 -6.33
CA SER A 247 2.57 -11.05 -6.92
C SER A 247 2.92 -9.99 -5.88
N LEU A 248 2.05 -9.70 -4.91
CA LEU A 248 2.39 -8.79 -3.81
C LEU A 248 3.58 -9.30 -2.98
N VAL A 249 3.66 -10.62 -2.74
CA VAL A 249 4.75 -11.25 -1.97
C VAL A 249 6.09 -11.07 -2.71
N SER A 250 6.12 -11.46 -3.98
CA SER A 250 7.33 -11.34 -4.80
C SER A 250 7.72 -9.87 -5.07
N LEU A 251 6.72 -9.01 -5.31
CA LEU A 251 6.95 -7.59 -5.53
C LEU A 251 7.47 -6.88 -4.27
N TYR A 252 6.96 -7.20 -3.09
CA TYR A 252 7.51 -6.66 -1.84
C TYR A 252 9.02 -6.93 -1.74
N LYS A 253 9.44 -8.18 -2.00
CA LYS A 253 10.86 -8.57 -2.02
C LYS A 253 11.64 -7.80 -3.09
N ARG A 254 11.09 -7.70 -4.31
CA ARG A 254 11.68 -6.93 -5.42
C ARG A 254 11.94 -5.49 -5.02
N LEU A 255 10.94 -4.81 -4.46
CA LEU A 255 11.05 -3.40 -4.12
C LEU A 255 12.00 -3.16 -2.93
N CYS A 256 12.04 -4.06 -1.94
CA CYS A 256 13.07 -4.05 -0.89
C CYS A 256 14.47 -4.12 -1.50
N HIS A 257 14.69 -5.09 -2.40
CA HIS A 257 15.97 -5.27 -3.07
C HIS A 257 16.38 -4.02 -3.87
N LEU A 258 15.45 -3.38 -4.58
CA LEU A 258 15.73 -2.15 -5.32
C LEU A 258 16.17 -0.98 -4.41
N VAL A 259 15.65 -0.90 -3.19
CA VAL A 259 16.03 0.16 -2.24
C VAL A 259 17.25 -0.16 -1.38
N GLU A 260 17.71 -1.41 -1.36
CA GLU A 260 18.81 -1.86 -0.51
C GLU A 260 20.12 -2.08 -1.29
N VAL A 261 20.05 -2.33 -2.60
CA VAL A 261 21.25 -2.60 -3.42
C VAL A 261 21.73 -1.36 -4.17
N ASP A 262 23.01 -1.03 -4.00
CA ASP A 262 23.69 0.13 -4.57
C ASP A 262 23.77 0.11 -6.10
N GLU A 263 23.74 -1.08 -6.72
CA GLU A 263 23.82 -1.28 -8.18
C GLU A 263 22.58 -0.80 -8.94
N THR A 264 21.49 -0.49 -8.23
CA THR A 264 20.30 0.06 -8.86
C THR A 264 20.51 1.53 -9.18
N PRO A 265 20.24 2.00 -10.41
CA PRO A 265 20.33 3.41 -10.79
C PRO A 265 19.14 4.18 -10.20
N PHE A 266 19.05 4.21 -8.87
CA PHE A 266 18.04 4.92 -8.11
C PHE A 266 18.37 6.41 -7.95
N GLY A 267 19.56 6.81 -8.42
CA GLY A 267 20.06 8.17 -8.44
C GLY A 267 19.83 8.85 -7.10
N GLU A 268 19.20 10.02 -7.15
CA GLU A 268 18.97 10.87 -5.97
C GLU A 268 17.67 10.52 -5.23
N GLU A 269 16.79 9.73 -5.85
CA GLU A 269 15.48 9.43 -5.28
C GLU A 269 15.59 8.56 -4.02
N ARG A 270 16.69 7.81 -3.83
CA ARG A 270 16.97 7.07 -2.59
C ARG A 270 17.08 8.03 -1.41
N ALA A 271 17.97 9.00 -1.54
CA ALA A 271 18.21 10.04 -0.55
C ALA A 271 16.96 10.90 -0.33
N HIS A 272 16.21 11.21 -1.40
CA HIS A 272 14.97 11.96 -1.28
C HIS A 272 13.92 11.20 -0.48
N TRP A 273 13.76 9.90 -0.74
CA TRP A 273 12.74 9.10 -0.08
C TRP A 273 13.06 8.88 1.40
N LEU A 274 14.31 8.55 1.73
CA LEU A 274 14.76 8.45 3.12
C LEU A 274 14.51 9.76 3.89
N ASN A 275 14.78 10.91 3.26
CA ASN A 275 14.49 12.22 3.85
C ASN A 275 12.98 12.45 4.05
N ASP A 276 12.15 12.08 3.08
CA ASP A 276 10.68 12.20 3.18
C ASP A 276 10.09 11.30 4.28
N LEU A 277 10.74 10.15 4.54
CA LEU A 277 10.40 9.23 5.63
C LEU A 277 10.97 9.66 7.00
N GLY A 278 11.73 10.76 7.05
CA GLY A 278 12.32 11.27 8.29
C GLY A 278 13.60 10.55 8.73
N ASN A 279 14.14 9.61 7.93
CA ASN A 279 15.41 8.97 8.22
C ASN A 279 16.57 9.88 7.78
N ALA A 280 16.85 10.88 8.60
CA ALA A 280 17.81 11.94 8.30
C ALA A 280 19.24 11.42 8.12
N GLU A 281 19.68 10.48 8.96
CA GLU A 281 21.04 9.94 8.93
C GLU A 281 21.29 9.17 7.64
N ALA A 282 20.44 8.19 7.32
CA ALA A 282 20.58 7.42 6.09
C ALA A 282 20.43 8.31 4.84
N ALA A 283 19.52 9.29 4.88
CA ALA A 283 19.36 10.23 3.77
C ALA A 283 20.64 11.06 3.51
N LEU A 284 21.31 11.54 4.55
CA LEU A 284 22.56 12.30 4.41
C LEU A 284 23.68 11.44 3.83
N GLN A 285 23.83 10.20 4.32
CA GLN A 285 24.78 9.23 3.76
C GLN A 285 24.54 9.00 2.27
N GLU A 286 23.28 8.85 1.86
CA GLU A 286 22.94 8.68 0.44
C GLU A 286 23.17 9.95 -0.39
N TYR A 287 22.95 11.16 0.15
CA TYR A 287 23.30 12.38 -0.57
C TYR A 287 24.82 12.52 -0.78
N GLU A 288 25.62 12.15 0.22
CA GLU A 288 27.09 12.22 0.16
C GLU A 288 27.71 11.26 -0.86
N ARG A 289 27.03 10.15 -1.15
CA ARG A 289 27.44 9.16 -2.17
C ARG A 289 27.21 9.64 -3.61
N LEU A 290 26.44 10.70 -3.82
CA LEU A 290 26.14 11.20 -5.17
C LEU A 290 27.38 11.84 -5.80
N GLU A 291 27.91 11.24 -6.87
CA GLU A 291 29.06 11.80 -7.60
C GLU A 291 28.73 13.12 -8.32
N ARG A 292 27.50 13.24 -8.85
CA ARG A 292 27.04 14.39 -9.65
C ARG A 292 25.62 14.81 -9.26
N PRO A 293 25.43 15.38 -8.06
CA PRO A 293 24.11 15.74 -7.59
C PRO A 293 23.54 16.91 -8.39
N THR A 294 22.27 16.81 -8.74
CA THR A 294 21.44 17.88 -9.28
C THR A 294 21.26 18.97 -8.23
N LYS A 295 20.87 20.16 -8.70
CA LYS A 295 20.48 21.25 -7.80
C LYS A 295 19.34 20.87 -6.85
N ARG A 296 18.46 19.94 -7.25
CA ARG A 296 17.36 19.46 -6.40
C ARG A 296 17.91 18.64 -5.23
N ALA A 297 18.87 17.74 -5.47
CA ALA A 297 19.50 16.96 -4.40
C ALA A 297 20.30 17.83 -3.46
N LEU A 298 21.17 18.69 -3.98
CA LEU A 298 21.95 19.63 -3.16
C LEU A 298 21.03 20.49 -2.28
N MET A 299 19.93 21.01 -2.84
CA MET A 299 18.97 21.81 -2.09
C MET A 299 18.30 21.00 -0.96
N ARG A 300 17.87 19.77 -1.25
CA ARG A 300 17.22 18.90 -0.26
C ARG A 300 18.19 18.46 0.84
N GLN A 301 19.44 18.18 0.51
CA GLN A 301 20.51 17.90 1.47
C GLN A 301 20.78 19.12 2.36
N ALA A 302 20.94 20.32 1.78
CA ALA A 302 21.18 21.55 2.53
C ALA A 302 20.04 21.86 3.52
N LEU A 303 18.78 21.71 3.08
CA LEU A 303 17.62 21.88 3.96
C LEU A 303 17.58 20.82 5.08
N LEU A 304 18.00 19.58 4.80
CA LEU A 304 18.09 18.51 5.80
C LEU A 304 19.17 18.81 6.85
N LEU A 305 20.36 19.23 6.41
CA LEU A 305 21.46 19.65 7.28
C LEU A 305 21.03 20.82 8.17
N LYS A 306 20.38 21.84 7.59
CA LYS A 306 19.80 22.95 8.37
C LYS A 306 18.81 22.45 9.43
N ARG A 307 17.88 21.57 9.06
CA ARG A 307 16.86 21.01 9.98
C ARG A 307 17.47 20.20 11.12
N THR A 308 18.61 19.56 10.87
CA THR A 308 19.35 18.75 11.86
C THR A 308 20.41 19.55 12.64
N GLY A 309 20.46 20.88 12.47
CA GLY A 309 21.38 21.76 13.19
C GLY A 309 22.80 21.86 12.60
N GLN A 310 23.06 21.21 11.48
CA GLN A 310 24.37 21.17 10.81
C GLN A 310 24.52 22.30 9.79
N MET A 311 24.24 23.54 10.24
CA MET A 311 24.10 24.68 9.33
C MET A 311 25.38 24.99 8.54
N GLU A 312 26.55 24.90 9.19
CA GLU A 312 27.85 25.16 8.52
C GLU A 312 28.10 24.25 7.31
N GLN A 313 27.66 22.99 7.37
CA GLN A 313 27.75 22.07 6.23
C GLN A 313 26.74 22.39 5.12
N ALA A 314 25.61 23.02 5.47
CA ALA A 314 24.57 23.38 4.51
C ALA A 314 24.96 24.58 3.64
N LEU A 315 25.77 25.52 4.16
CA LEU A 315 26.16 26.75 3.47
C LEU A 315 26.81 26.53 2.10
N PRO A 316 27.87 25.70 1.95
CA PRO A 316 28.48 25.48 0.64
C PRO A 316 27.50 24.86 -0.37
N LEU A 317 26.56 24.02 0.10
CA LEU A 317 25.53 23.44 -0.76
C LEU A 317 24.54 24.51 -1.24
N PHE A 318 24.10 25.42 -0.37
CA PHE A 318 23.25 26.55 -0.78
C PHE A 318 23.96 27.46 -1.79
N GLU A 319 25.25 27.75 -1.58
CA GLU A 319 26.06 28.54 -2.53
C GLU A 319 26.14 27.83 -3.89
N GLN A 320 26.38 26.52 -3.92
CA GLN A 320 26.45 25.73 -5.15
C GLN A 320 25.09 25.64 -5.89
N VAL A 321 23.98 25.55 -5.15
CA VAL A 321 22.63 25.52 -5.72
C VAL A 321 22.31 26.84 -6.43
N GLY A 322 22.55 27.96 -5.74
CA GLY A 322 22.39 29.32 -6.27
C GLY A 322 20.97 29.63 -6.75
N THR A 323 19.94 29.03 -6.14
CA THR A 323 18.53 29.39 -6.39
C THR A 323 18.11 30.56 -5.49
N VAL A 324 17.00 31.22 -5.83
CA VAL A 324 16.43 32.29 -4.99
C VAL A 324 16.23 31.81 -3.55
N GLU A 325 15.68 30.61 -3.39
CA GLU A 325 15.48 30.00 -2.08
C GLU A 325 16.80 29.77 -1.32
N ALA A 326 17.83 29.23 -1.99
CA ALA A 326 19.14 29.00 -1.38
C ALA A 326 19.83 30.32 -0.96
N LEU A 327 19.78 31.35 -1.82
CA LEU A 327 20.32 32.68 -1.53
C LEU A 327 19.60 33.35 -0.36
N VAL A 328 18.29 33.14 -0.23
CA VAL A 328 17.51 33.61 0.92
C VAL A 328 17.96 32.93 2.21
N GLU A 329 18.27 31.64 2.19
CA GLU A 329 18.82 30.92 3.35
C GLU A 329 20.22 31.42 3.74
N LEU A 330 21.10 31.65 2.77
CA LEU A 330 22.40 32.28 3.00
C LEU A 330 22.27 33.69 3.60
N ALA A 331 21.36 34.51 3.08
CA ALA A 331 21.09 35.85 3.62
C ALA A 331 20.56 35.79 5.07
N LYS A 332 19.68 34.84 5.40
CA LYS A 332 19.21 34.63 6.78
C LYS A 332 20.36 34.26 7.71
N TYR A 333 21.25 33.38 7.26
CA TYR A 333 22.39 32.96 8.08
C TYR A 333 23.37 34.10 8.35
N ALA A 334 23.76 34.83 7.29
CA ALA A 334 24.63 35.98 7.39
C ALA A 334 24.05 37.04 8.35
N GLU A 335 22.75 37.36 8.23
CA GLU A 335 22.08 38.36 9.08
C GLU A 335 21.97 37.92 10.55
N HIS A 336 21.49 36.70 10.80
CA HIS A 336 21.06 36.29 12.13
C HIS A 336 22.17 35.63 12.95
N HIS A 337 23.03 34.85 12.32
CA HIS A 337 24.10 34.10 12.99
C HIS A 337 25.45 34.82 12.90
N GLN A 338 25.90 35.17 11.69
CA GLN A 338 27.20 35.82 11.51
C GLN A 338 27.18 37.31 11.86
N LYS A 339 26.00 37.93 11.91
CA LYS A 339 25.80 39.39 12.04
C LYS A 339 26.50 40.20 10.94
N ASP A 340 26.76 39.57 9.80
CA ASP A 340 27.35 40.20 8.62
C ASP A 340 26.24 40.74 7.72
N ILE A 341 25.87 42.00 7.95
CA ILE A 341 24.80 42.67 7.19
C ILE A 341 25.20 42.86 5.73
N ASN A 342 26.49 43.05 5.43
CA ASN A 342 26.95 43.27 4.06
C ASN A 342 26.80 41.99 3.23
N ARG A 343 27.24 40.83 3.75
CA ARG A 343 26.99 39.54 3.08
C ARG A 343 25.49 39.25 2.92
N ALA A 344 24.69 39.55 3.94
CA ALA A 344 23.24 39.37 3.85
C ALA A 344 22.60 40.20 2.73
N ILE A 345 23.08 41.43 2.52
CA ILE A 345 22.68 42.31 1.41
C ILE A 345 23.10 41.68 0.07
N THR A 346 24.37 41.31 -0.08
CA THR A 346 24.88 40.71 -1.33
C THR A 346 24.08 39.48 -1.76
N PHE A 347 23.78 38.55 -0.84
CA PHE A 347 22.94 37.40 -1.17
C PHE A 347 21.50 37.79 -1.53
N THR A 348 20.95 38.82 -0.89
CA THR A 348 19.59 39.31 -1.22
C THR A 348 19.57 40.01 -2.59
N GLU A 349 20.61 40.75 -2.96
CA GLU A 349 20.77 41.37 -4.29
C GLU A 349 20.82 40.29 -5.38
N GLN A 350 21.65 39.26 -5.19
CA GLN A 350 21.74 38.13 -6.11
C GLN A 350 20.39 37.40 -6.26
N ALA A 351 19.64 37.24 -5.17
CA ALA A 351 18.32 36.62 -5.21
C ALA A 351 17.30 37.44 -6.02
N ILE A 352 17.33 38.77 -5.86
CA ILE A 352 16.50 39.70 -6.63
C ILE A 352 16.84 39.61 -8.11
N GLU A 353 18.12 39.72 -8.47
CA GLU A 353 18.57 39.65 -9.86
C GLU A 353 18.14 38.33 -10.53
N LEU A 354 18.29 37.21 -9.81
CA LEU A 354 17.90 35.90 -10.33
C LEU A 354 16.38 35.78 -10.52
N ALA A 355 15.59 36.34 -9.61
CA ALA A 355 14.14 36.33 -9.70
C ALA A 355 13.64 37.22 -10.86
N GLU A 356 14.25 38.39 -11.06
CA GLU A 356 13.95 39.29 -12.18
C GLU A 356 14.27 38.63 -13.54
N ARG A 357 15.39 37.92 -13.66
CA ARG A 357 15.74 37.17 -14.88
C ARG A 357 14.75 36.04 -15.24
N LYS A 358 13.99 35.54 -14.26
CA LYS A 358 12.99 34.47 -14.44
C LYS A 358 11.60 34.98 -14.82
N GLU A 359 11.37 36.29 -14.88
CA GLU A 359 10.09 36.88 -15.33
C GLU A 359 9.84 36.65 -16.82
N THR A 360 9.47 35.42 -17.19
CA THR A 360 8.89 35.11 -18.50
C THR A 360 7.39 34.82 -18.44
N VAL A 361 6.78 34.65 -17.25
CA VAL A 361 5.31 34.60 -17.09
C VAL A 361 4.89 35.13 -15.71
N LEU A 362 4.03 36.16 -15.69
CA LEU A 362 3.38 36.73 -14.51
C LEU A 362 2.60 35.66 -13.72
N ARG A 363 3.26 35.00 -12.76
CA ARG A 363 2.63 34.14 -11.76
C ARG A 363 2.56 34.88 -10.43
N GLN A 364 1.40 34.83 -9.77
CA GLN A 364 1.16 35.44 -8.45
C GLN A 364 2.22 35.06 -7.39
N THR A 365 2.78 33.87 -7.49
CA THR A 365 3.87 33.38 -6.65
C THR A 365 5.15 34.19 -6.82
N ALA A 366 5.55 34.51 -8.06
CA ALA A 366 6.74 35.31 -8.34
C ALA A 366 6.63 36.74 -7.79
N LEU A 367 5.45 37.36 -7.92
CA LEU A 367 5.19 38.69 -7.31
C LEU A 367 5.31 38.66 -5.78
N THR A 368 4.84 37.58 -5.16
CA THR A 368 4.91 37.43 -3.70
C THR A 368 6.35 37.22 -3.23
N GLU A 369 7.10 36.38 -3.92
CA GLU A 369 8.53 36.16 -3.69
C GLU A 369 9.32 37.47 -3.84
N MET A 370 9.08 38.22 -4.92
CA MET A 370 9.74 39.51 -5.16
C MET A 370 9.43 40.56 -4.09
N ARG A 371 8.18 40.65 -3.62
CA ARG A 371 7.83 41.54 -2.49
C ARG A 371 8.58 41.17 -1.23
N ALA A 372 8.70 39.88 -0.92
CA ALA A 372 9.43 39.39 0.25
C ALA A 372 10.93 39.74 0.17
N LEU A 373 11.54 39.59 -1.02
CA LEU A 373 12.94 39.97 -1.26
C LEU A 373 13.18 41.47 -1.10
N ARG A 374 12.34 42.32 -1.71
CA ARG A 374 12.45 43.79 -1.59
C ARG A 374 12.25 44.26 -0.15
N HIS A 375 11.29 43.66 0.57
CA HIS A 375 11.10 43.97 1.99
C HIS A 375 12.32 43.58 2.84
N ARG A 376 12.93 42.42 2.57
CA ARG A 376 14.19 42.02 3.21
C ARG A 376 15.32 43.01 2.92
N MET A 377 15.47 43.43 1.66
CA MET A 377 16.49 44.40 1.26
C MET A 377 16.36 45.72 2.05
N SER A 378 15.19 46.35 2.02
CA SER A 378 14.92 47.59 2.76
C SER A 378 15.15 47.44 4.27
N ARG A 379 14.87 46.27 4.84
CA ARG A 379 15.16 45.99 6.25
C ARG A 379 16.68 45.90 6.50
N LEU A 380 17.43 45.26 5.63
CA LEU A 380 18.88 45.10 5.77
C LEU A 380 19.62 46.44 5.58
N GLU A 381 19.21 47.26 4.61
CA GLU A 381 19.79 48.59 4.40
C GLU A 381 19.64 49.49 5.63
N ARG A 382 18.47 49.46 6.29
CA ARG A 382 18.23 50.16 7.55
C ARG A 382 19.06 49.65 8.72
N LYS A 383 19.55 48.41 8.67
CA LYS A 383 20.47 47.85 9.69
C LYS A 383 21.93 48.15 9.38
N ARG A 384 22.25 48.48 8.12
CA ARG A 384 23.60 48.84 7.67
C ARG A 384 23.91 50.32 7.99
N SER A 385 22.91 51.19 7.84
CA SER A 385 22.93 52.58 8.33
C SER A 385 22.88 52.62 9.84
#